data_AF-A0AAW7X7F2-F1
#
_entry.id   AF-A0AAW7X7F2-F1
#
_cell.length_a   1.000
_cell.length_b   1.000
_cell.length_c   1.000
_cell.angle_alpha   90.00
_cell.angle_beta   90.00
_cell.angle_gamma   90.00
#
_symmetry.space_group_name_H-M   'P 1'
#
loop_
_entity.id
_entity.type
_entity.pdbx_description
1 polymer ?
#
loop_
_entity_poly.entity_id
_entity_poly.type
_entity_poly.pdbx_seq_one_letter_code
_entity_poly.pdbx_strand_id
1 'polypeptide(L)'
;MTHKQQPISYALSDSAIAHELGQRLEQLRLEKNIDQQTLADELGITRKTYRALANGEGKLVNFIKAMRVLGELEQLDKLLPATTFSPIELLKLQGKQRQRARTTTKTSSKHTHSQPEEDLDW
;
A
#
# COMPACT_ATOMS: atom_id res chain seq x y z
N MET A 1 25.10 14.24 8.35
CA MET A 1 24.14 14.76 7.35
C MET A 1 22.76 14.29 7.78
N THR A 2 21.94 15.16 8.33
CA THR A 2 20.57 14.84 8.76
C THR A 2 19.70 14.69 7.51
N HIS A 3 19.33 13.46 7.15
CA HIS A 3 18.33 13.24 6.12
C HIS A 3 16.98 13.77 6.63
N LYS A 4 16.59 14.95 6.16
CA LYS A 4 15.29 15.55 6.44
C LYS A 4 14.21 14.63 5.87
N GLN A 5 13.45 13.97 6.75
CA GLN A 5 12.31 13.12 6.37
C GLN A 5 11.36 13.95 5.49
N GLN A 6 11.00 13.41 4.33
CA GLN A 6 10.04 14.07 3.44
C GLN A 6 8.63 13.72 3.92
N PRO A 7 7.71 14.70 4.01
CA PRO A 7 6.32 14.39 4.32
C PRO A 7 5.72 13.55 3.19
N ILE A 8 5.14 12.40 3.55
CA ILE A 8 4.38 11.58 2.60
C ILE A 8 3.16 12.42 2.19
N SER A 9 2.99 12.63 0.88
CA SER A 9 1.91 13.45 0.31
C SER A 9 1.34 12.79 -0.95
N TYR A 10 0.11 13.17 -1.32
CA TYR A 10 -0.59 12.64 -2.50
C TYR A 10 0.08 12.96 -3.85
N ALA A 11 1.07 13.87 -3.87
CA ALA A 11 1.81 14.20 -5.08
C ALA A 11 2.94 13.21 -5.39
N LEU A 12 3.30 12.34 -4.45
CA LEU A 12 4.34 11.33 -4.62
C LEU A 12 3.79 10.08 -5.32
N SER A 13 4.62 9.44 -6.14
CA SER A 13 4.32 8.12 -6.67
C SER A 13 4.40 7.05 -5.57
N ASP A 14 3.72 5.93 -5.78
CA ASP A 14 3.76 4.79 -4.86
C ASP A 14 5.20 4.33 -4.56
N SER A 15 6.05 4.30 -5.59
CA SER A 15 7.48 3.96 -5.45
C SER A 15 8.25 4.98 -4.61
N ALA A 16 7.94 6.28 -4.72
CA ALA A 16 8.57 7.31 -3.92
C ALA A 16 8.15 7.22 -2.45
N ILE A 17 6.86 6.91 -2.18
CA ILE A 17 6.37 6.66 -0.82
C ILE A 17 7.04 5.42 -0.23
N ALA A 18 7.15 4.33 -0.98
CA ALA A 18 7.82 3.11 -0.54
C ALA A 18 9.31 3.35 -0.24
N HIS A 19 9.99 4.11 -1.08
CA HIS A 19 11.39 4.49 -0.85
C HIS A 19 11.55 5.35 0.41
N GLU A 20 10.67 6.34 0.63
CA GLU A 20 10.67 7.15 1.85
C GLU A 20 10.48 6.30 3.12
N LEU A 21 9.57 5.31 3.09
CA LEU A 21 9.42 4.36 4.20
C LEU A 21 10.69 3.54 4.45
N GLY A 22 11.37 3.10 3.39
CA GLY A 22 12.66 2.42 3.48
C GLY A 22 13.76 3.30 4.09
N GLN A 23 13.81 4.60 3.72
CA GLN A 23 14.75 5.56 4.31
C GLN A 23 14.49 5.80 5.80
N ARG A 24 13.22 5.89 6.21
CA ARG A 24 12.85 6.00 7.62
C ARG A 24 13.25 4.76 8.42
N LEU A 25 13.11 3.57 7.82
CA LEU A 25 13.59 2.33 8.44
C LEU A 25 15.12 2.35 8.65
N GLU A 26 15.90 2.85 7.68
CA GLU A 26 17.34 3.01 7.84
C GLU A 26 17.72 4.01 8.94
N GLN A 27 16.96 5.09 9.09
CA GLN A 27 17.16 6.03 10.20
C GLN A 27 16.94 5.37 11.55
N LEU A 28 15.83 4.63 11.70
CA LEU A 28 15.56 3.85 12.91
C LEU A 28 16.68 2.84 13.20
N ARG A 29 17.19 2.14 12.18
CA ARG A 29 18.35 1.25 12.35
C ARG A 29 19.57 2.00 12.89
N LEU A 30 19.89 3.15 12.32
CA LEU A 30 21.04 3.97 12.74
C LEU A 30 20.87 4.49 14.18
N GLU A 31 19.67 4.93 14.56
CA GLU A 31 19.37 5.37 15.93
C GLU A 31 19.55 4.26 16.96
N LYS A 32 19.26 3.01 16.58
CA LYS A 32 19.50 1.82 17.41
C LYS A 32 20.95 1.30 17.34
N ASN A 33 21.81 1.92 16.55
CA ASN A 33 23.22 1.53 16.34
C ASN A 33 23.42 0.08 15.87
N ILE A 34 22.49 -0.46 15.07
CA ILE A 34 22.57 -1.83 14.54
C ILE A 34 23.15 -1.78 13.12
N ASP A 35 24.07 -2.68 12.76
CA ASP A 35 24.59 -2.73 11.39
C ASP A 35 23.62 -3.43 10.41
N GLN A 36 23.77 -3.15 9.10
CA GLN A 36 22.87 -3.71 8.09
C GLN A 36 22.96 -5.25 7.98
N GLN A 37 24.12 -5.82 8.26
CA GLN A 37 24.36 -7.26 8.17
C GLN A 37 23.70 -7.97 9.36
N THR A 38 23.92 -7.49 10.59
CA THR A 38 23.26 -7.98 11.81
C THR A 38 21.75 -7.96 11.66
N LEU A 39 21.19 -6.83 11.19
CA LEU A 39 19.75 -6.74 10.99
C LEU A 39 19.27 -7.72 9.90
N ALA A 40 20.00 -7.86 8.79
CA ALA A 40 19.64 -8.85 7.76
C ALA A 40 19.66 -10.29 8.30
N ASP A 41 20.64 -10.62 9.14
CA ASP A 41 20.78 -11.94 9.76
C ASP A 41 19.63 -12.23 10.74
N GLU A 42 19.26 -11.25 11.58
CA GLU A 42 18.10 -11.37 12.49
C GLU A 42 16.76 -11.51 11.75
N LEU A 43 16.64 -10.87 10.58
CA LEU A 43 15.46 -11.01 9.72
C LEU A 43 15.41 -12.37 9.00
N GLY A 44 16.54 -13.08 8.95
CA GLY A 44 16.72 -14.31 8.18
C GLY A 44 16.69 -14.05 6.68
N ILE A 45 17.23 -12.92 6.21
CA ILE A 45 17.26 -12.53 4.80
C ILE A 45 18.67 -12.18 4.35
N THR A 46 18.91 -12.22 3.04
CA THR A 46 20.21 -11.81 2.49
C THR A 46 20.40 -10.30 2.59
N ARG A 47 21.66 -9.83 2.67
CA ARG A 47 22.00 -8.41 2.59
C ARG A 47 21.45 -7.71 1.34
N LYS A 48 21.34 -8.44 0.21
CA LYS A 48 20.71 -7.92 -1.02
C LYS A 48 19.22 -7.66 -0.81
N THR A 49 18.51 -8.60 -0.18
CA THR A 49 17.09 -8.46 0.16
C THR A 49 16.87 -7.31 1.16
N TYR A 50 17.77 -7.14 2.12
CA TYR A 50 17.74 -6.01 3.04
C TYR A 50 17.90 -4.66 2.31
N ARG A 51 18.86 -4.55 1.38
CA ARG A 51 19.03 -3.33 0.57
C ARG A 51 17.80 -3.02 -0.28
N ALA A 52 17.20 -4.02 -0.90
CA ALA A 52 15.93 -3.84 -1.63
C ALA A 52 14.82 -3.34 -0.70
N LEU A 53 14.72 -3.87 0.53
CA LEU A 53 13.78 -3.40 1.55
C LEU A 53 14.03 -1.92 1.90
N ALA A 54 15.28 -1.53 2.14
CA ALA A 54 15.66 -0.14 2.43
C ALA A 54 15.38 0.82 1.25
N ASN A 55 15.33 0.32 0.02
CA ASN A 55 14.96 1.08 -1.17
C ASN A 55 13.44 1.08 -1.48
N GLY A 56 12.62 0.45 -0.64
CA GLY A 56 11.17 0.37 -0.85
C GLY A 56 10.70 -0.79 -1.75
N GLU A 57 11.59 -1.68 -2.18
CA GLU A 57 11.30 -2.81 -3.07
C GLU A 57 11.15 -4.15 -2.32
N GLY A 58 11.07 -4.10 -1.00
CA GLY A 58 10.96 -5.28 -0.14
C GLY A 58 9.53 -5.80 0.02
N LYS A 59 9.41 -7.06 0.44
CA LYS A 59 8.13 -7.62 0.87
C LYS A 59 7.69 -6.96 2.18
N LEU A 60 6.39 -6.64 2.30
CA LEU A 60 5.81 -6.09 3.53
C LEU A 60 6.11 -6.94 4.77
N VAL A 61 6.12 -8.26 4.65
CA VAL A 61 6.48 -9.17 5.76
C VAL A 61 7.87 -8.89 6.31
N ASN A 62 8.84 -8.58 5.44
CA ASN A 62 10.21 -8.25 5.87
C ASN A 62 10.27 -6.87 6.54
N PHE A 63 9.46 -5.91 6.08
CA PHE A 63 9.31 -4.61 6.74
C PHE A 63 8.76 -4.78 8.17
N ILE A 64 7.70 -5.59 8.33
CA ILE A 64 7.11 -5.89 9.65
C ILE A 64 8.13 -6.55 10.58
N LYS A 65 8.91 -7.52 10.06
CA LYS A 65 9.99 -8.15 10.84
C LYS A 65 11.04 -7.12 11.27
N ALA A 66 11.44 -6.19 10.39
CA ALA A 66 12.40 -5.15 10.71
C ALA A 66 11.88 -4.20 11.80
N MET A 67 10.62 -3.76 11.69
CA MET A 67 9.96 -2.97 12.72
C MET A 67 9.91 -3.70 14.08
N ARG A 68 9.72 -5.03 14.07
CA ARG A 68 9.75 -5.85 15.30
C ARG A 68 11.14 -5.89 15.93
N VAL A 69 12.18 -6.14 15.15
CA VAL A 69 13.57 -6.17 15.63
C VAL A 69 13.99 -4.80 16.17
N LEU A 70 13.60 -3.73 15.48
CA LEU A 70 13.91 -2.35 15.89
C LEU A 70 13.06 -1.86 17.08
N GLY A 71 12.08 -2.65 17.53
CA GLY A 71 11.21 -2.30 18.66
C GLY A 71 10.15 -1.24 18.36
N GLU A 72 9.82 -1.01 17.09
CA GLU A 72 8.87 0.03 16.63
C GLU A 72 7.57 -0.56 16.07
N LEU A 73 7.25 -1.81 16.41
CA LEU A 73 6.09 -2.54 15.85
C LEU A 73 4.76 -1.82 16.12
N GLU A 74 4.64 -1.14 17.27
CA GLU A 74 3.46 -0.38 17.69
C GLU A 74 3.10 0.77 16.73
N GLN A 75 4.06 1.26 15.95
CA GLN A 75 3.80 2.29 14.94
C GLN A 75 2.94 1.78 13.80
N LEU A 76 2.90 0.45 13.57
CA LEU A 76 2.04 -0.15 12.54
C LEU A 76 0.55 0.01 12.87
N ASP A 77 0.17 0.03 14.15
CA ASP A 77 -1.22 0.26 14.55
C ASP A 77 -1.68 1.69 14.23
N LYS A 78 -0.76 2.65 14.19
CA LYS A 78 -1.03 4.05 13.84
C LYS A 78 -1.10 4.26 12.32
N LEU A 79 -0.46 3.39 11.54
CA LEU A 79 -0.42 3.48 10.08
C LEU A 79 -1.81 3.27 9.46
N LEU A 80 -2.56 2.30 9.98
CA LEU A 80 -3.92 1.98 9.55
C LEU A 80 -4.78 1.71 10.80
N PRO A 81 -5.21 2.78 11.51
CA PRO A 81 -5.97 2.60 12.74
C PRO A 81 -7.24 1.79 12.46
N ALA A 82 -7.52 0.81 13.30
CA ALA A 82 -8.73 0.02 13.20
C ALA A 82 -9.95 0.96 13.30
N THR A 83 -10.86 0.87 12.33
CA THR A 83 -12.12 1.60 12.37
C THR A 83 -12.92 1.12 13.57
N THR A 84 -12.94 1.93 14.63
CA THR A 84 -13.85 1.72 15.75
C THR A 84 -15.24 2.11 15.28
N PHE A 85 -16.06 1.11 14.94
CA PHE A 85 -17.47 1.35 14.66
C PHE A 85 -18.12 1.93 15.92
N SER A 86 -18.77 3.08 15.79
CA SER A 86 -19.65 3.58 16.84
C SER A 86 -20.75 2.53 17.10
N PRO A 87 -21.26 2.35 18.34
CA PRO A 87 -22.37 1.43 18.63
C PRO A 87 -23.57 1.57 17.68
N ILE A 88 -23.80 2.80 17.15
CA ILE A 88 -24.84 3.09 16.16
C ILE A 88 -24.51 2.52 14.77
N GLU A 89 -23.23 2.48 14.38
CA GLU A 89 -22.77 1.91 13.11
C GLU A 89 -22.81 0.38 13.13
N LEU A 90 -22.52 -0.26 14.27
CA LEU A 90 -22.70 -1.71 14.45
C LEU A 90 -24.18 -2.12 14.23
N LEU A 91 -25.13 -1.33 14.75
CA LEU A 91 -26.56 -1.54 14.51
C LEU A 91 -26.94 -1.36 13.04
N LYS A 92 -26.35 -0.39 12.33
CA LYS A 92 -26.58 -0.19 10.89
C LYS A 92 -25.97 -1.30 10.02
N LEU A 93 -24.83 -1.87 10.43
CA LEU A 93 -24.15 -2.95 9.70
C LEU A 93 -24.88 -4.30 9.81
N GLN A 94 -25.54 -4.60 10.93
CA GLN A 94 -26.42 -5.78 11.03
C GLN A 94 -27.58 -5.74 10.03
N GLY A 95 -28.03 -4.55 9.59
CA GLY A 95 -29.14 -4.39 8.66
C GLY A 95 -28.80 -4.56 7.17
N LYS A 96 -27.52 -4.63 6.79
CA LYS A 96 -27.12 -4.63 5.37
C LYS A 96 -25.83 -5.42 5.12
N GLN A 97 -25.89 -6.73 5.34
CA GLN A 97 -24.91 -7.63 4.75
C GLN A 97 -25.09 -7.66 3.22
N ARG A 98 -24.13 -7.09 2.48
CA ARG A 98 -24.07 -7.23 1.03
C ARG A 98 -23.54 -8.63 0.70
N GLN A 99 -24.36 -9.47 0.08
CA GLN A 99 -23.96 -10.85 -0.23
C GLN A 99 -23.21 -11.00 -1.56
N ARG A 100 -23.24 -10.02 -2.48
CA ARG A 100 -22.43 -10.01 -3.71
C ARG A 100 -22.14 -8.60 -4.22
N ALA A 101 -20.98 -8.42 -4.85
CA ALA A 101 -20.71 -7.28 -5.73
C ALA A 101 -21.32 -7.56 -7.11
N ARG A 102 -22.02 -6.58 -7.69
CA ARG A 102 -22.46 -6.60 -9.10
C ARG A 102 -21.69 -5.52 -9.84
N THR A 103 -20.89 -5.92 -10.82
CA THR A 103 -20.26 -4.99 -11.76
C THR A 103 -21.36 -4.37 -12.61
N THR A 104 -21.60 -3.07 -12.47
CA THR A 104 -22.38 -2.31 -13.46
C THR A 104 -21.46 -2.03 -14.64
N THR A 105 -21.40 -2.97 -15.58
CA THR A 105 -20.80 -2.70 -16.89
C THR A 105 -21.64 -1.58 -17.50
N LYS A 106 -21.12 -0.35 -17.49
CA LYS A 106 -21.63 0.72 -18.35
C LYS A 106 -21.31 0.28 -19.77
N THR A 107 -22.25 -0.42 -20.40
CA THR A 107 -22.31 -0.58 -21.85
C THR A 107 -22.53 0.81 -22.45
N SER A 108 -21.45 1.54 -22.66
CA SER A 108 -21.43 2.67 -23.57
C SER A 108 -21.51 2.11 -24.99
N SER A 109 -22.76 2.00 -25.45
CA SER A 109 -23.22 2.14 -26.83
C SER A 109 -22.11 2.23 -27.88
N LYS A 110 -21.95 1.13 -28.61
CA LYS A 110 -21.29 1.06 -29.91
C LYS A 110 -22.02 2.06 -30.84
N HIS A 111 -21.37 3.15 -31.23
CA HIS A 111 -21.74 3.86 -32.45
C HIS A 111 -21.44 2.90 -33.60
N THR A 112 -22.48 2.40 -34.26
CA THR A 112 -22.36 1.77 -35.57
C THR A 112 -23.35 2.47 -36.48
N HIS A 113 -22.79 2.97 -37.55
CA HIS A 113 -23.34 3.88 -38.54
C HIS A 113 -24.61 3.28 -39.18
N SER A 114 -25.75 3.94 -38.98
CA SER A 114 -26.94 3.71 -39.81
C SER A 114 -26.71 4.44 -41.13
N GLN A 115 -26.35 3.70 -42.19
CA GLN A 115 -26.65 4.16 -43.54
C GLN A 115 -28.14 3.89 -43.78
N PRO A 116 -28.94 4.89 -44.19
CA PRO A 116 -30.24 4.63 -44.76
C PRO A 116 -30.02 3.91 -46.09
N GLU A 117 -30.63 2.74 -46.22
CA GLU A 117 -30.86 2.06 -47.50
C GLU A 117 -31.69 3.01 -48.37
N GLU A 118 -31.06 3.61 -49.39
CA GLU A 118 -31.78 4.20 -50.51
C GLU A 118 -32.21 3.04 -51.44
N ASP A 119 -33.49 2.70 -51.29
CA ASP A 119 -34.44 2.24 -52.29
C ASP A 119 -33.93 1.37 -53.46
N LEU A 120 -34.43 0.12 -53.46
CA LEU A 120 -34.65 -0.72 -54.64
C LEU A 120 -35.18 0.10 -55.81
N ASP A 121 -34.56 -0.03 -56.99
CA ASP A 121 -35.31 -0.12 -58.25
C ASP A 121 -34.49 -0.81 -59.37
N TRP A 122 -35.08 -1.89 -59.89
CA TRP A 122 -34.86 -2.68 -61.12
C TRP A 122 -33.60 -3.55 -61.32
#